data_AF-A0A0V0R6L9-F1
#
_entry.id   AF-A0A0V0R6L9-F1
#
_cell.length_a   1.000
_cell.length_b   1.000
_cell.length_c   1.000
_cell.angle_alpha   90.00
_cell.angle_beta   90.00
_cell.angle_gamma   90.00
#
_symmetry.space_group_name_H-M   'P 1'
#
loop_
_entity.id
_entity.type
_entity.pdbx_description
1 polymer ?
#
loop_
_entity_poly.entity_id
_entity_poly.type
_entity_poly.pdbx_seq_one_letter_code
_entity_poly.pdbx_strand_id
1 'polypeptide(L)'
;MIRKVPEFVIKLQNGVFGPTDRIFRGIDTTWSAAMNLDADFKELIPEFYNLDGDFLINSEQLELGITQDGEIIDDVVIPSWANNYHDLLSKMKMALECDYTSSHLNEWIDLIFGFKQTGEEAVLSDNLFYPYTYEHNVKWDQIENDYQKQAMKIQVQEFGQCPVQLFNQPHILRKR
;
A
#
# COMPACT_ATOMS: atom_id res chain seq x y z
N MET A 1 -3.15 5.24 -8.15
CA MET A 1 -2.50 5.22 -9.48
C MET A 1 -3.47 5.18 -10.67
N ILE A 2 -4.75 4.78 -10.50
CA ILE A 2 -5.74 4.72 -11.60
C ILE A 2 -5.83 6.00 -12.45
N ARG A 3 -5.62 7.19 -11.85
CA ARG A 3 -5.66 8.48 -12.54
C ARG A 3 -4.39 8.80 -13.36
N LYS A 4 -3.24 8.24 -12.96
CA LYS A 4 -1.95 8.47 -13.62
C LYS A 4 -1.64 7.43 -14.69
N VAL A 5 -2.05 6.19 -14.46
CA VAL A 5 -1.76 5.04 -15.33
C VAL A 5 -2.98 4.11 -15.41
N PRO A 6 -4.09 4.55 -16.03
CA PRO A 6 -5.37 3.84 -16.03
C PRO A 6 -5.31 2.48 -16.74
N GLU A 7 -4.43 2.31 -17.72
CA GLU A 7 -4.34 1.12 -18.56
C GLU A 7 -4.01 -0.15 -17.76
N PHE A 8 -3.29 -0.03 -16.65
CA PHE A 8 -2.99 -1.16 -15.78
C PHE A 8 -4.23 -1.68 -15.05
N VAL A 9 -5.07 -0.77 -14.54
CA VAL A 9 -6.33 -1.16 -13.88
C VAL A 9 -7.29 -1.76 -14.89
N ILE A 10 -7.45 -1.12 -16.05
CA ILE A 10 -8.32 -1.59 -17.13
C ILE A 10 -7.92 -3.00 -17.58
N LYS A 11 -6.62 -3.24 -17.76
CA LYS A 11 -6.11 -4.56 -18.14
C LYS A 11 -6.41 -5.63 -17.09
N LEU A 12 -6.31 -5.27 -15.81
CA LEU A 12 -6.54 -6.20 -14.69
C LEU A 12 -8.04 -6.47 -14.46
N GLN A 13 -8.90 -5.51 -14.79
CA GLN A 13 -10.34 -5.54 -14.59
C GLN A 13 -11.13 -5.79 -15.90
N ASN A 14 -10.56 -6.54 -16.84
CA ASN A 14 -11.22 -6.96 -18.09
C ASN A 14 -11.84 -5.82 -18.94
N GLY A 15 -11.16 -4.68 -19.02
CA GLY A 15 -11.59 -3.55 -19.86
C GLY A 15 -12.44 -2.50 -19.16
N VAL A 16 -12.69 -2.64 -17.85
CA VAL A 16 -13.41 -1.64 -17.03
C VAL A 16 -12.54 -1.16 -15.87
N PHE A 17 -12.93 -0.09 -15.18
CA PHE A 17 -12.19 0.40 -13.99
C PHE A 17 -12.42 -0.45 -12.72
N GLY A 18 -13.42 -1.34 -12.75
CA GLY A 18 -13.82 -2.16 -11.62
C GLY A 18 -14.88 -1.48 -10.74
N PRO A 19 -15.19 -2.08 -9.57
CA PRO A 19 -16.20 -1.56 -8.65
C PRO A 19 -15.83 -0.19 -8.07
N THR A 20 -16.79 0.74 -8.05
CA THR A 20 -16.58 2.15 -7.65
C THR A 20 -16.23 2.31 -6.17
N ASP A 21 -16.67 1.38 -5.32
CA ASP A 21 -16.34 1.27 -3.90
C ASP A 21 -14.86 0.95 -3.64
N ARG A 22 -14.18 0.32 -4.60
CA ARG A 22 -12.76 -0.05 -4.50
C ARG A 22 -11.81 0.99 -5.07
N ILE A 23 -12.32 2.03 -5.71
CA ILE A 23 -11.49 3.09 -6.27
C ILE A 23 -11.01 4.00 -5.13
N PHE A 24 -9.73 4.37 -5.16
CA PHE A 24 -9.16 5.35 -4.24
C PHE A 24 -9.81 6.73 -4.48
N ARG A 25 -10.66 7.16 -3.53
CA ARG A 25 -11.47 8.38 -3.63
C ARG A 25 -10.99 9.52 -2.76
N GLY A 26 -10.44 9.23 -1.59
CA GLY A 26 -10.09 10.27 -0.62
C GLY A 26 -9.13 9.78 0.44
N ILE A 27 -8.36 10.69 1.01
CA ILE A 27 -7.33 10.34 1.99
C ILE A 27 -7.97 9.99 3.33
N ASP A 28 -8.90 10.80 3.82
CA ASP A 28 -9.56 10.57 5.10
C ASP A 28 -10.37 9.27 5.09
N THR A 29 -11.07 8.97 4.00
CA THR A 29 -11.84 7.73 3.85
C THR A 29 -10.91 6.51 3.82
N THR A 30 -9.79 6.60 3.10
CA THR A 30 -8.80 5.53 2.99
C THR A 30 -8.06 5.28 4.31
N TRP A 31 -7.72 6.36 5.03
CA TRP A 31 -7.13 6.29 6.36
C TRP A 31 -8.09 5.66 7.36
N SER A 32 -9.35 6.10 7.37
CA SER A 32 -10.39 5.53 8.24
C SER A 32 -10.60 4.03 7.96
N ALA A 33 -10.61 3.62 6.70
CA ALA A 33 -10.70 2.21 6.33
C ALA A 33 -9.50 1.41 6.88
N ALA A 34 -8.28 1.92 6.72
CA ALA A 34 -7.08 1.26 7.24
C ALA A 34 -7.06 1.11 8.77
N MET A 35 -7.69 2.04 9.49
CA MET A 35 -7.71 2.03 10.95
C MET A 35 -8.83 1.19 11.55
N ASN A 36 -9.90 0.90 10.78
CA ASN A 36 -11.13 0.32 11.34
C ASN A 36 -11.57 -0.98 10.66
N LEU A 37 -11.01 -1.37 9.51
CA LEU A 37 -11.35 -2.61 8.83
C LEU A 37 -10.26 -3.67 9.03
N ASP A 38 -10.65 -4.82 9.56
CA ASP A 38 -9.72 -5.93 9.88
C ASP A 38 -8.91 -6.44 8.68
N ALA A 39 -9.40 -6.22 7.46
CA ALA A 39 -8.78 -6.68 6.22
C ALA A 39 -8.07 -5.57 5.43
N ASP A 40 -7.93 -4.36 5.99
CA ASP A 40 -7.31 -3.22 5.32
C ASP A 40 -6.07 -2.73 6.11
N PHE A 41 -4.93 -3.36 5.87
CA PHE A 41 -3.65 -3.02 6.53
C PHE A 41 -2.63 -2.46 5.52
N LYS A 42 -3.12 -1.68 4.56
CA LYS A 42 -2.28 -1.08 3.50
C LYS A 42 -1.36 0.02 4.02
N GLU A 43 -0.17 0.07 3.44
CA GLU A 43 0.84 1.10 3.67
C GLU A 43 0.88 2.13 2.53
N LEU A 44 1.48 3.29 2.79
CA LEU A 44 1.61 4.36 1.80
C LEU A 44 2.69 4.05 0.76
N ILE A 45 2.46 4.55 -0.47
CA ILE A 45 3.42 4.49 -1.58
C ILE A 45 4.33 5.73 -1.61
N PRO A 46 5.53 5.65 -2.20
CA PRO A 46 6.49 6.77 -2.26
C PRO A 46 5.94 8.06 -2.87
N GLU A 47 4.97 7.97 -3.78
CA GLU A 47 4.36 9.10 -4.47
C GLU A 47 3.74 10.11 -3.50
N PHE A 48 3.27 9.69 -2.32
CA PHE A 48 2.76 10.60 -1.28
C PHE A 48 3.82 11.51 -0.66
N TYR A 49 5.11 11.20 -0.86
CA TYR A 49 6.24 11.95 -0.32
C TYR A 49 7.05 12.67 -1.41
N ASN A 50 6.58 12.60 -2.66
CA ASN A 50 7.10 13.39 -3.78
C ASN A 50 6.20 14.62 -4.01
N LEU A 51 6.67 15.58 -4.82
CA LEU A 51 5.92 16.81 -5.13
C LEU A 51 5.00 16.68 -6.37
N ASP A 52 5.14 15.59 -7.13
CA ASP A 52 4.28 15.24 -8.26
C ASP A 52 2.99 14.58 -7.74
N GLY A 53 1.85 15.23 -8.01
CA GLY A 53 0.53 14.82 -7.55
C GLY A 53 -0.38 14.28 -8.66
N ASP A 54 0.15 13.92 -9.83
CA ASP A 54 -0.67 13.49 -10.97
C ASP A 54 -1.57 12.27 -10.65
N PHE A 55 -1.20 11.45 -9.67
CA PHE A 55 -2.03 10.32 -9.23
C PHE A 55 -3.27 10.72 -8.41
N LEU A 56 -3.34 11.97 -7.97
CA LEU A 56 -4.45 12.57 -7.22
C LEU A 56 -5.45 13.30 -8.13
N ILE A 57 -5.05 13.64 -9.35
CA ILE A 57 -5.84 14.48 -10.27
C ILE A 57 -6.27 13.65 -11.49
N ASN A 58 -7.55 13.72 -11.84
CA ASN A 58 -8.12 13.08 -13.01
C ASN A 58 -7.95 13.96 -14.25
N SER A 59 -6.71 14.24 -14.65
CA SER A 59 -6.41 15.15 -15.76
C SER A 59 -6.96 14.69 -17.10
N GLU A 60 -7.16 13.38 -17.28
CA GLU A 60 -7.72 12.78 -18.51
C GLU A 60 -9.26 12.72 -18.53
N GLN A 61 -9.94 13.23 -17.48
CA GLN A 61 -11.40 13.21 -17.37
C GLN A 61 -11.96 11.79 -17.51
N LEU A 62 -11.31 10.83 -16.86
CA LEU A 62 -11.71 9.42 -16.88
C LEU A 62 -13.11 9.25 -16.28
N GLU A 63 -13.93 8.41 -16.89
CA GLU A 63 -15.25 8.02 -16.36
C GLU A 63 -15.10 6.97 -15.25
N LEU A 64 -14.69 7.39 -14.05
CA LEU A 64 -14.42 6.49 -12.92
C LEU A 64 -15.70 5.98 -12.22
N GLY A 65 -16.87 6.45 -12.65
CA GLY A 65 -18.17 5.99 -12.17
C GLY A 65 -18.74 6.79 -11.01
N ILE A 66 -19.81 6.24 -10.42
CA ILE A 66 -20.60 6.88 -9.35
C ILE A 66 -20.67 5.91 -8.16
N THR A 67 -20.56 6.45 -6.96
CA THR A 67 -20.65 5.71 -5.71
C THR A 67 -22.10 5.30 -5.42
N GLN A 68 -22.32 4.41 -4.45
CA GLN A 68 -23.67 4.03 -4.02
C GLN A 68 -24.46 5.22 -3.47
N ASP A 69 -23.76 6.21 -2.91
CA ASP A 69 -24.33 7.45 -2.38
C ASP A 69 -24.57 8.52 -3.46
N GLY A 70 -24.30 8.21 -4.73
CA GLY A 70 -24.54 9.11 -5.86
C GLY A 70 -23.42 10.11 -6.12
N GLU A 71 -22.26 9.97 -5.48
CA GLU A 71 -21.11 10.85 -5.71
C GLU A 71 -20.33 10.42 -6.95
N ILE A 72 -20.00 11.37 -7.82
CA ILE A 72 -19.14 11.13 -8.98
C ILE A 72 -17.69 10.97 -8.50
N ILE A 73 -17.02 9.94 -8.99
CA ILE A 73 -15.59 9.74 -8.72
C ILE A 73 -14.78 10.53 -9.75
N ASP A 74 -14.00 11.48 -9.27
CA ASP A 74 -13.16 12.36 -10.10
C ASP A 74 -11.79 12.56 -9.45
N ASP A 75 -11.35 13.78 -9.15
CA ASP A 75 -10.14 14.03 -8.34
C ASP A 75 -10.21 13.36 -6.96
N VAL A 76 -9.04 13.05 -6.39
CA VAL A 76 -8.95 12.54 -5.02
C VAL A 76 -9.33 13.65 -4.04
N VAL A 77 -10.27 13.34 -3.15
CA VAL A 77 -10.65 14.22 -2.04
C VAL A 77 -9.48 14.35 -1.06
N ILE A 78 -8.90 15.55 -1.03
CA ILE A 78 -7.85 15.92 -0.09
C ILE A 78 -8.44 16.28 1.28
N PRO A 79 -7.68 16.09 2.36
CA PRO A 79 -8.16 16.37 3.70
C PRO A 79 -8.26 17.88 3.97
N SER A 80 -9.12 18.26 4.91
CA SER A 80 -9.43 19.67 5.24
C SER A 80 -8.24 20.51 5.73
N TRP A 81 -7.17 19.86 6.18
CA TRP A 81 -5.93 20.52 6.61
C TRP A 81 -4.99 20.85 5.45
N ALA A 82 -5.29 20.44 4.21
CA ALA A 82 -4.55 20.77 3.00
C ALA A 82 -5.38 21.68 2.09
N ASN A 83 -4.76 22.73 1.55
CA ASN A 83 -5.44 23.68 0.66
C ASN A 83 -5.61 23.13 -0.77
N ASN A 84 -4.66 22.30 -1.21
CA ASN A 84 -4.62 21.63 -2.50
C ASN A 84 -3.65 20.43 -2.41
N TYR A 85 -3.52 19.67 -3.50
CA TYR A 85 -2.64 18.50 -3.51
C TYR A 85 -1.15 18.84 -3.32
N HIS A 86 -0.67 20.01 -3.77
CA HIS A 86 0.72 20.41 -3.54
C HIS A 86 1.00 20.66 -2.05
N ASP A 87 0.08 21.34 -1.37
CA ASP A 87 0.17 21.60 0.07
C ASP A 87 0.11 20.29 0.88
N LEU A 88 -0.78 19.37 0.48
CA LEU A 88 -0.83 18.00 1.02
C LEU A 88 0.54 17.31 0.90
N LEU A 89 1.08 17.21 -0.31
CA LEU A 89 2.33 16.48 -0.57
C LEU A 89 3.54 17.14 0.10
N SER A 90 3.56 18.47 0.14
CA SER A 90 4.58 19.21 0.89
C SER A 90 4.53 18.87 2.39
N LYS A 91 3.33 18.83 2.99
CA LYS A 91 3.15 18.47 4.40
C LYS A 91 3.52 17.01 4.66
N MET A 92 3.11 16.08 3.79
CA MET A 92 3.50 14.66 3.88
C MET A 92 5.02 14.49 3.85
N LYS A 93 5.70 15.17 2.92
CA LYS A 93 7.16 15.17 2.84
C LYS A 93 7.81 15.77 4.10
N MET A 94 7.30 16.89 4.59
CA MET A 94 7.79 17.49 5.83
C MET A 94 7.61 16.57 7.04
N ALA A 95 6.49 15.85 7.11
CA ALA A 95 6.22 14.87 8.17
C ALA A 95 7.19 13.68 8.09
N LEU A 96 7.50 13.17 6.90
CA LEU A 96 8.48 12.11 6.72
C LEU A 96 9.89 12.55 7.16
N GLU A 97 10.29 13.77 6.82
CA GLU A 97 11.63 14.31 7.13
C GLU A 97 11.74 14.92 8.53
N CYS A 98 10.67 14.90 9.33
CA CYS A 98 10.70 15.52 10.64
C CYS A 98 11.56 14.74 11.65
N ASP A 99 11.92 15.43 12.73
CA ASP A 99 12.73 14.89 13.83
C ASP A 99 12.12 13.64 14.46
N TYR A 100 10.79 13.60 14.60
CA TYR A 100 10.07 12.46 15.18
C TYR A 100 10.18 11.23 14.28
N THR A 101 9.90 11.37 12.99
CA THR A 101 10.02 10.25 12.05
C THR A 101 11.46 9.78 11.95
N SER A 102 12.42 10.71 11.86
CA SER A 102 13.85 10.36 11.81
C SER A 102 14.34 9.57 13.03
N SER A 103 13.77 9.78 14.22
CA SER A 103 14.18 9.05 15.43
C SER A 103 13.49 7.69 15.61
N HIS A 104 12.42 7.39 14.87
CA HIS A 104 11.63 6.15 15.00
C HIS A 104 11.55 5.33 13.70
N LEU A 105 12.04 5.86 12.57
CA LEU A 105 11.93 5.17 11.28
C LEU A 105 12.59 3.79 11.29
N ASN A 106 13.65 3.60 12.09
CA ASN A 106 14.28 2.29 12.28
C ASN A 106 13.29 1.22 12.79
N GLU A 107 12.30 1.60 13.59
CA GLU A 107 11.30 0.68 14.13
C GLU A 107 10.37 0.16 13.02
N TRP A 108 9.98 1.03 12.09
CA TRP A 108 9.23 0.62 10.89
C TRP A 108 10.09 -0.26 9.97
N ILE A 109 11.37 0.08 9.79
CA ILE A 109 12.30 -0.75 9.00
C ILE A 109 12.46 -2.14 9.65
N ASP A 110 12.49 -2.22 10.99
CA ASP A 110 12.54 -3.49 11.71
C ASP A 110 11.33 -4.39 11.44
N LEU A 111 10.13 -3.80 11.29
CA LEU A 111 8.89 -4.51 10.94
C LEU A 111 8.91 -5.01 9.49
N ILE A 112 9.28 -4.15 8.54
CA ILE A 112 9.14 -4.44 7.11
C ILE A 112 10.32 -5.24 6.55
N PHE A 113 11.54 -5.00 7.02
CA PHE A 113 12.77 -5.60 6.48
C PHE A 113 13.66 -6.27 7.53
N GLY A 114 13.37 -6.07 8.81
CA GLY A 114 14.26 -6.44 9.89
C GLY A 114 13.81 -7.63 10.73
N PHE A 115 14.32 -7.68 11.96
CA PHE A 115 14.16 -8.83 12.84
C PHE A 115 12.71 -9.07 13.33
N LYS A 116 11.83 -8.07 13.20
CA LYS A 116 10.40 -8.17 13.57
C LYS A 116 9.50 -8.61 12.40
N GLN A 117 10.06 -8.97 11.25
CA GLN A 117 9.29 -9.41 10.09
C GLN A 117 8.75 -10.85 10.26
N THR A 118 9.46 -11.70 11.01
CA THR A 118 9.14 -13.12 11.17
C THR A 118 9.37 -13.61 12.61
N GLY A 119 8.93 -14.83 12.91
CA GLY A 119 9.17 -15.48 14.20
C GLY A 119 8.36 -14.87 15.36
N GLU A 120 8.87 -15.04 16.59
CA GLU A 120 8.20 -14.59 17.81
C GLU A 120 8.06 -13.07 17.87
N GLU A 121 9.06 -12.32 17.40
CA GLU A 121 9.06 -10.86 17.38
C GLU A 121 7.97 -10.28 16.48
N ALA A 122 7.65 -10.96 15.37
CA ALA A 122 6.52 -10.59 14.51
C ALA A 122 5.17 -10.80 15.22
N VAL A 123 5.02 -11.89 15.98
CA VAL A 123 3.81 -12.16 16.77
C VAL A 123 3.65 -11.12 17.87
N LEU A 124 4.73 -10.80 18.59
CA LEU A 124 4.72 -9.79 19.65
C LEU A 124 4.43 -8.37 19.15
N SER A 125 4.66 -8.12 17.85
CA SER A 125 4.46 -6.81 17.21
C SER A 125 3.21 -6.76 16.31
N ASP A 126 2.34 -7.78 16.37
CA ASP A 126 1.15 -7.91 15.50
C ASP A 126 1.46 -7.77 14.00
N ASN A 127 2.61 -8.29 13.56
CA ASN A 127 3.18 -8.12 12.22
C ASN A 127 3.30 -9.44 11.45
N LEU A 128 2.44 -10.42 11.75
CA LEU A 128 2.43 -11.72 11.07
C LEU A 128 1.43 -11.71 9.90
N PHE A 129 1.92 -11.93 8.69
CA PHE A 129 1.11 -12.01 7.47
C PHE A 129 0.79 -13.46 7.09
N TYR A 130 -0.05 -13.63 6.06
CA TYR A 130 -0.42 -14.94 5.55
C TYR A 130 0.81 -15.75 5.10
N PRO A 131 0.93 -17.05 5.40
CA PRO A 131 2.20 -17.78 5.23
C PRO A 131 2.84 -17.69 3.84
N TYR A 132 2.05 -17.63 2.76
CA TYR A 132 2.55 -17.57 1.39
C TYR A 132 2.94 -16.17 0.90
N THR A 133 2.81 -15.14 1.73
CA THR A 133 3.38 -13.81 1.43
C THR A 133 4.89 -13.80 1.62
N TYR A 134 5.43 -14.72 2.42
CA TYR A 134 6.87 -14.86 2.67
C TYR A 134 7.50 -15.80 1.63
N GLU A 135 8.46 -15.29 0.85
CA GLU A 135 9.10 -16.02 -0.26
C GLU A 135 9.60 -17.41 0.14
N HIS A 136 10.26 -17.52 1.30
CA HIS A 136 10.86 -18.77 1.79
C HIS A 136 9.83 -19.86 2.16
N ASN A 137 8.55 -19.51 2.31
CA ASN A 137 7.48 -20.46 2.57
C ASN A 137 6.92 -21.10 1.30
N VAL A 138 7.22 -20.55 0.12
CA VAL A 138 6.70 -21.05 -1.16
C VAL A 138 7.67 -22.08 -1.76
N LYS A 139 7.39 -23.36 -1.55
CA LYS A 139 8.24 -24.48 -1.99
C LYS A 139 7.86 -24.98 -3.39
N TRP A 140 8.23 -24.23 -4.42
CA TRP A 140 7.85 -24.51 -5.82
C TRP A 140 8.21 -25.92 -6.30
N ASP A 141 9.35 -26.45 -5.88
CA ASP A 141 9.85 -27.77 -6.31
C ASP A 141 9.05 -28.94 -5.70
N GLN A 142 8.29 -28.67 -4.64
CA GLN A 142 7.45 -29.68 -3.97
C GLN A 142 6.03 -29.72 -4.55
N ILE A 143 5.69 -28.81 -5.47
CA ILE A 143 4.39 -28.75 -6.13
C ILE A 143 4.47 -29.52 -7.45
N GLU A 144 4.07 -30.79 -7.42
CA GLU A 144 4.10 -31.66 -8.60
C GLU A 144 2.96 -31.37 -9.58
N ASN A 145 1.81 -30.92 -9.08
CA ASN A 145 0.62 -30.70 -9.90
C ASN A 145 0.61 -29.29 -10.49
N ASP A 146 0.55 -29.19 -11.83
CA ASP A 146 0.51 -27.92 -12.56
C ASP A 146 -0.66 -27.01 -12.15
N TYR A 147 -1.82 -27.57 -11.84
CA TYR A 147 -2.97 -26.80 -11.36
C TYR A 147 -2.69 -26.17 -9.99
N GLN A 148 -2.09 -26.93 -9.07
CA GLN A 148 -1.70 -26.40 -7.76
C GLN A 148 -0.61 -25.33 -7.90
N LYS A 149 0.33 -25.53 -8.84
CA LYS A 149 1.37 -24.56 -9.13
C LYS A 149 0.79 -23.27 -9.68
N GLN A 150 -0.22 -23.35 -10.55
CA GLN A 150 -0.92 -22.17 -11.07
C GLN A 150 -1.73 -21.46 -9.98
N ALA A 151 -2.42 -22.20 -9.12
CA ALA A 151 -3.15 -21.63 -7.98
C ALA A 151 -2.19 -20.89 -7.02
N MET A 152 -1.03 -21.48 -6.72
CA MET A 152 0.00 -20.84 -5.90
C MET A 152 0.56 -19.57 -6.55
N LYS A 153 0.79 -19.57 -7.87
CA LYS A 153 1.21 -18.36 -8.59
C LYS A 153 0.20 -17.22 -8.43
N ILE A 154 -1.08 -17.52 -8.62
CA ILE A 154 -2.15 -16.53 -8.45
C ILE A 154 -2.18 -16.02 -7.00
N GLN A 155 -2.07 -16.92 -6.01
CA GLN A 155 -2.03 -16.53 -4.60
C GLN A 155 -0.89 -15.53 -4.32
N VAL A 156 0.32 -15.82 -4.79
CA VAL A 156 1.51 -15.00 -4.58
C VAL A 156 1.45 -13.68 -5.37
N GLN A 157 0.83 -13.67 -6.55
CA GLN A 157 0.72 -12.47 -7.39
C GLN A 157 -0.33 -11.48 -6.90
N GLU A 158 -1.47 -11.99 -6.39
CA GLU A 158 -2.64 -11.16 -6.10
C GLU A 158 -2.80 -10.78 -4.62
N PHE A 159 -2.22 -11.56 -3.69
CA PHE A 159 -2.47 -11.41 -2.24
C PHE A 159 -1.24 -10.97 -1.43
N GLY A 160 -0.34 -10.24 -2.09
CA GLY A 160 0.79 -9.57 -1.45
C GLY A 160 2.04 -10.44 -1.30
N GLN A 161 3.18 -9.77 -1.26
CA GLN A 161 4.49 -10.36 -1.06
C GLN A 161 5.22 -9.51 -0.04
N CYS A 162 5.61 -10.11 1.09
CA CYS A 162 6.46 -9.43 2.06
C CYS A 162 7.85 -9.24 1.42
N PRO A 163 8.50 -8.08 1.62
CA PRO A 163 9.88 -7.89 1.18
C PRO A 163 10.84 -8.92 1.78
N VAL A 164 12.01 -9.09 1.18
CA VAL A 164 13.05 -9.96 1.73
C VAL A 164 13.56 -9.38 3.06
N GLN A 165 13.67 -10.22 4.09
CA GLN A 165 14.31 -9.86 5.35
C GLN A 165 15.80 -9.57 5.10
N LEU A 166 16.22 -8.34 5.40
CA LEU A 166 17.58 -7.87 5.13
C LEU A 166 18.53 -8.12 6.30
N PHE A 167 18.01 -8.20 7.52
CA PHE A 167 18.82 -8.37 8.73
C PHE A 167 18.01 -8.94 9.90
N ASN A 168 18.71 -9.56 10.85
CA ASN A 168 18.13 -10.28 12.00
C ASN A 168 18.46 -9.61 13.35
N GLN A 169 18.88 -8.35 13.34
CA GLN A 169 19.21 -7.56 14.53
C GLN A 169 18.50 -6.21 14.44
N PRO A 170 18.29 -5.48 15.56
CA PRO A 170 17.66 -4.17 15.52
C PRO A 170 18.38 -3.20 14.56
N HIS A 171 17.62 -2.51 13.73
CA HIS A 171 18.14 -1.51 12.81
C HIS A 171 18.75 -0.34 13.59
N ILE A 172 19.90 0.15 13.13
CA ILE A 172 20.58 1.26 13.79
C ILE A 172 19.75 2.54 13.73
N LEU A 173 19.77 3.30 14.82
CA LEU A 173 19.16 4.63 14.86
C LEU A 173 19.91 5.58 13.93
N ARG A 174 19.17 6.46 13.24
CA ARG A 174 19.77 7.53 12.44
C ARG A 174 20.57 8.45 13.37
N LYS A 175 21.87 8.58 13.10
CA LYS A 175 22.71 9.58 13.76
C LYS A 175 22.40 10.96 13.17
N ARG A 176 22.12 11.93 14.03
CA ARG A 176 22.02 13.34 13.62
C ARG A 176 23.40 13.92 13.35
#